data_AF-A0A9P0PB19-F1
#
_entry.id   AF-A0A9P0PB19-F1
#
_cell.length_a   1.000
_cell.length_b   1.000
_cell.length_c   1.000
_cell.angle_alpha   90.00
_cell.angle_beta   90.00
_cell.angle_gamma   90.00
#
_symmetry.space_group_name_H-M   'P 1'
#
loop_
_entity.id
_entity.type
_entity.pdbx_description
1 polymer ?
#
loop_
_entity_poly.entity_id
_entity_poly.type
_entity_poly.pdbx_seq_one_letter_code
_entity_poly.pdbx_strand_id
1 'polypeptide(L)'
;MDETSQNILEARSKVVQSLEKQAKKMKAISHKVHPPAKVGDNIIIPTPDVDRAKGDLRNVIGVVLEASDGGFYKIRTQHGILQNYIAEMNLISAHKGFYWKKK
;
A
#
# COMPACT_ATOMS: atom_id res chain seq x y z
N MET A 1 14.98 31.73 -31.45
CA MET A 1 14.39 30.40 -31.23
C MET A 1 12.98 30.45 -31.78
N ASP A 2 12.58 29.45 -32.56
CA ASP A 2 11.30 29.44 -33.25
C ASP A 2 10.12 29.37 -32.28
N GLU A 3 9.04 30.08 -32.57
CA GLU A 3 7.82 30.18 -31.75
C GLU A 3 7.22 28.80 -31.41
N THR A 4 7.29 27.86 -32.36
CA THR A 4 6.89 26.47 -32.19
C THR A 4 7.69 25.76 -31.08
N SER A 5 8.99 26.05 -30.98
CA SER A 5 9.86 25.45 -29.95
C SER A 5 9.54 26.00 -28.57
N GLN A 6 9.21 27.30 -28.46
CA GLN A 6 8.80 27.93 -27.20
C GLN A 6 7.47 27.36 -26.70
N ASN A 7 6.48 27.19 -27.59
CA ASN A 7 5.19 26.60 -27.25
C ASN A 7 5.32 25.15 -26.75
N ILE A 8 6.22 24.35 -27.32
CA ILE A 8 6.50 22.99 -26.85
C ILE A 8 7.10 22.98 -25.44
N LEU A 9 8.03 23.89 -25.15
CA LEU A 9 8.66 23.98 -23.83
C LEU A 9 7.65 24.40 -22.76
N GLU A 10 6.79 25.37 -23.07
CA GLU A 10 5.71 25.78 -22.17
C GLU A 10 4.71 24.67 -21.91
N ALA A 11 4.30 23.93 -22.95
CA ALA A 11 3.40 22.79 -22.81
C ALA A 11 4.01 21.71 -21.90
N ARG A 12 5.30 21.38 -22.10
CA ARG A 12 6.01 20.41 -21.25
C ARG A 12 6.09 20.86 -19.78
N SER A 13 6.40 22.14 -19.55
CA SER A 13 6.40 22.74 -18.21
C SER A 13 5.03 22.60 -17.53
N LYS A 14 3.95 22.94 -18.23
CA LYS A 14 2.57 22.80 -17.71
C LYS A 14 2.21 21.35 -17.40
N VAL A 15 2.61 20.41 -18.26
CA VAL A 15 2.39 18.97 -18.04
C VAL A 15 3.10 18.49 -16.78
N VAL A 16 4.38 18.86 -16.58
CA VAL A 16 5.13 18.48 -15.37
C VAL A 16 4.43 18.98 -14.11
N GLN A 17 4.02 20.25 -14.08
CA GLN A 17 3.29 20.82 -12.94
C GLN A 17 1.97 20.08 -12.68
N SER A 18 1.24 19.72 -13.73
CA SER A 18 -0.02 18.99 -13.60
C SER A 18 0.18 17.57 -13.06
N LEU A 19 1.23 16.87 -13.50
CA LEU A 19 1.59 15.53 -13.02
C LEU A 19 2.01 15.56 -11.55
N GLU A 20 2.82 16.54 -11.14
CA GLU A 20 3.19 16.72 -9.74
C GLU A 20 1.96 16.97 -8.85
N LYS A 21 1.03 17.81 -9.30
CA LYS A 21 -0.23 18.08 -8.59
C LYS A 21 -1.06 16.80 -8.47
N GLN A 22 -1.13 15.99 -9.52
CA GLN A 22 -1.85 14.73 -9.52
C GLN A 22 -1.18 13.71 -8.59
N ALA A 23 0.14 13.57 -8.62
CA ALA A 23 0.89 12.68 -7.73
C ALA A 23 0.69 13.05 -6.26
N LYS A 24 0.74 14.34 -5.92
CA LYS A 24 0.44 14.84 -4.57
C LYS A 24 -0.98 14.48 -4.13
N LYS A 25 -1.96 14.63 -5.03
CA LYS A 25 -3.36 14.27 -4.77
C LYS A 25 -3.53 12.77 -4.56
N MET A 26 -2.92 11.93 -5.40
CA MET A 26 -2.96 10.47 -5.28
C MET A 26 -2.37 10.00 -3.96
N LYS A 27 -1.23 10.57 -3.55
CA LYS A 27 -0.58 10.26 -2.27
C LYS A 27 -1.49 10.61 -1.09
N ALA A 28 -2.09 11.79 -1.09
CA ALA A 28 -3.01 12.22 -0.03
C ALA A 28 -4.26 11.32 0.07
N ILE A 29 -4.81 10.90 -1.08
CA ILE A 29 -5.94 9.95 -1.11
C ILE A 29 -5.52 8.59 -0.55
N SER A 30 -4.36 8.07 -0.95
CA SER A 30 -3.85 6.78 -0.46
C SER A 30 -3.71 6.78 1.07
N HIS A 31 -3.06 7.80 1.65
CA HIS A 31 -2.94 7.93 3.11
C HIS A 31 -4.28 8.06 3.85
N LYS A 32 -5.33 8.56 3.18
CA LYS A 32 -6.67 8.64 3.77
C LYS A 32 -7.39 7.30 3.78
N VAL A 33 -7.17 6.48 2.75
CA VAL A 33 -7.84 5.17 2.59
C VAL A 33 -7.13 4.08 3.39
N HIS A 34 -5.81 4.15 3.47
CA HIS A 34 -4.97 3.21 4.21
C HIS A 34 -4.43 3.92 5.45
N PRO A 35 -5.15 3.88 6.58
CA PRO A 35 -4.64 4.41 7.84
C PRO A 35 -3.48 3.53 8.35
N PRO A 36 -2.51 4.12 9.06
CA PRO A 36 -1.36 3.40 9.57
C PRO A 36 -1.78 2.33 10.58
N ALA A 37 -1.28 1.12 10.38
CA ALA A 37 -1.54 -0.01 11.26
C ALA A 37 -0.62 0.05 12.48
N LYS A 38 -1.11 -0.41 13.64
CA LYS A 38 -0.31 -0.49 14.86
C LYS A 38 0.22 -1.91 15.05
N VAL A 39 1.33 -2.02 15.78
CA VAL A 39 1.83 -3.33 16.22
C VAL A 39 0.74 -4.04 17.02
N GLY A 40 0.47 -5.30 16.66
CA GLY A 40 -0.60 -6.11 17.23
C GLY A 40 -1.94 -6.01 16.50
N ASP A 41 -2.10 -5.11 15.53
CA ASP A 41 -3.32 -5.05 14.72
C ASP A 41 -3.41 -6.26 13.78
N ASN A 42 -4.64 -6.73 13.63
CA ASN A 42 -4.97 -7.72 12.60
C ASN A 42 -5.17 -7.00 11.27
N ILE A 43 -4.55 -7.57 10.25
CA ILE A 43 -4.59 -7.06 8.89
C ILE A 43 -4.93 -8.18 7.90
N ILE A 44 -5.46 -7.75 6.77
CA ILE A 44 -5.71 -8.59 5.60
C ILE A 44 -4.77 -8.13 4.49
N ILE A 45 -4.06 -9.09 3.92
CA ILE A 45 -3.16 -8.90 2.77
C ILE A 45 -3.86 -9.53 1.55
N PRO A 46 -4.23 -8.75 0.54
CA PRO A 46 -4.78 -9.29 -0.70
C PRO A 46 -3.68 -9.99 -1.51
N THR A 47 -3.96 -11.21 -1.94
CA THR A 47 -3.08 -11.97 -2.84
C THR A 47 -3.36 -11.53 -4.28
N PRO A 48 -2.35 -11.09 -5.05
CA PRO A 48 -2.55 -10.66 -6.42
C PRO A 48 -2.95 -11.85 -7.29
N ASP A 49 -3.68 -11.58 -8.37
CA ASP A 49 -4.23 -12.64 -9.23
C ASP A 49 -3.14 -13.54 -9.85
N VAL A 50 -1.93 -13.00 -10.10
CA VAL A 50 -0.79 -13.74 -10.65
C VAL A 50 -0.22 -14.78 -9.69
N ASP A 51 -0.30 -14.52 -8.38
CA ASP A 51 0.21 -15.40 -7.34
C ASP A 51 -0.88 -16.36 -6.83
N ARG A 52 -2.12 -16.24 -7.35
CA ARG A 52 -3.29 -16.97 -6.84
C ARG A 52 -3.69 -18.11 -7.78
N ALA A 53 -3.71 -19.35 -7.27
CA ALA A 53 -4.35 -20.45 -7.98
C ALA A 53 -5.89 -20.33 -7.96
N LYS A 54 -6.58 -21.00 -8.89
CA LYS A 54 -8.05 -20.88 -9.05
C LYS A 54 -8.87 -21.21 -7.79
N GLY A 55 -8.31 -21.98 -6.85
CA GLY A 55 -8.95 -22.35 -5.58
C GLY A 55 -8.44 -21.61 -4.33
N ASP A 56 -7.45 -20.73 -4.47
CA ASP A 56 -6.82 -20.10 -3.31
C ASP A 56 -7.66 -18.95 -2.74
N LEU A 57 -7.48 -18.73 -1.43
CA LEU A 57 -8.08 -17.60 -0.74
C LEU A 57 -7.57 -16.28 -1.36
N ARG A 58 -8.48 -15.33 -1.55
CA ARG A 58 -8.16 -13.98 -2.06
C ARG A 58 -7.25 -13.18 -1.12
N ASN A 59 -7.26 -13.55 0.15
CA ASN A 59 -6.80 -12.74 1.26
C ASN A 59 -6.05 -13.62 2.26
N VAL A 60 -4.88 -13.17 2.69
CA VAL A 60 -4.11 -13.75 3.80
C VAL A 60 -4.31 -12.89 5.04
N ILE A 61 -4.60 -13.52 6.18
CA ILE A 61 -4.73 -12.82 7.47
C ILE A 61 -3.39 -12.85 8.18
N GLY A 62 -3.01 -11.70 8.74
CA GLY A 62 -1.79 -11.57 9.53
C GLY A 62 -1.92 -10.58 10.68
N VAL A 63 -0.89 -10.55 11.51
CA VAL A 63 -0.73 -9.61 12.63
C VAL A 63 0.54 -8.81 12.40
N VAL A 64 0.45 -7.49 12.60
CA VAL A 64 1.62 -6.61 12.53
C VAL A 64 2.55 -6.86 13.71
N LEU A 65 3.80 -7.22 13.45
CA LEU A 65 4.84 -7.41 14.47
C LEU A 65 5.66 -6.14 14.70
N GLU A 66 6.07 -5.49 13.62
CA GLU A 66 6.94 -4.32 13.64
C GLU A 66 6.45 -3.35 12.55
N ALA A 67 6.51 -2.05 12.84
CA ALA A 67 6.23 -0.98 11.89
C ALA A 67 7.48 -0.12 11.75
N SER A 68 7.97 0.04 10.52
CA SER A 68 9.07 0.93 10.19
C SER A 68 8.54 2.32 9.85
N ASP A 69 9.31 3.36 10.14
CA ASP A 69 8.97 4.77 9.87
C ASP A 69 8.65 5.06 8.39
N GLY A 70 9.09 4.18 7.47
CA GLY A 70 8.82 4.26 6.04
C GLY A 70 7.46 3.72 5.56
N GLY A 71 6.56 3.29 6.47
CA GLY A 71 5.28 2.68 6.10
C GLY A 71 5.40 1.22 5.64
N PHE A 72 6.43 0.53 6.14
CA PHE A 72 6.69 -0.88 5.89
C PHE A 72 6.47 -1.69 7.15
N TYR A 73 5.79 -2.82 7.02
CA TYR A 73 5.34 -3.63 8.14
C TYR A 73 5.87 -5.06 8.04
N LYS A 74 6.36 -5.56 9.17
CA LYS A 74 6.69 -6.97 9.33
C LYS A 74 5.47 -7.70 9.85
N ILE A 75 5.09 -8.78 9.18
CA ILE A 75 3.80 -9.42 9.43
C ILE A 75 4.01 -10.89 9.76
N ARG A 76 3.26 -11.34 10.76
CA ARG A 76 3.12 -12.75 11.09
C ARG A 76 1.79 -13.28 10.60
N THR A 77 1.82 -14.39 9.89
CA THR A 77 0.65 -15.18 9.51
C THR A 77 0.56 -16.43 10.40
N GLN A 78 -0.50 -17.20 10.25
CA GLN A 78 -0.64 -18.50 10.93
C GLN A 78 0.46 -19.50 10.55
N HIS A 79 1.06 -19.36 9.37
CA HIS A 79 2.08 -20.27 8.83
C HIS A 79 3.52 -19.82 9.13
N GLY A 80 3.70 -18.65 9.74
CA GLY A 80 5.03 -18.11 10.03
C GLY A 80 5.11 -16.61 9.79
N ILE A 81 6.33 -16.08 9.92
CA ILE A 81 6.62 -14.66 9.69
C ILE A 81 6.96 -14.50 8.20
N LEU A 82 6.36 -13.49 7.55
CA LEU A 82 6.73 -13.15 6.18
C LEU A 82 8.19 -12.66 6.17
N GLN A 83 8.98 -13.19 5.24
CA GLN A 83 10.39 -12.80 5.09
C GLN A 83 10.55 -11.34 4.67
N ASN A 84 9.62 -10.85 3.84
CA ASN A 84 9.64 -9.50 3.29
C ASN A 84 8.69 -8.57 4.05
N TYR A 85 9.06 -7.29 4.09
CA TYR A 85 8.18 -6.24 4.59
C TYR A 85 7.11 -5.90 3.56
N ILE A 86 5.90 -5.61 4.04
CA ILE A 86 4.77 -5.21 3.20
C ILE A 86 4.49 -3.73 3.40
N ALA A 87 4.24 -3.02 2.30
CA ALA A 87 3.89 -1.60 2.33
C ALA A 87 2.44 -1.38 2.78
N GLU A 88 2.19 -0.25 3.45
CA GLU A 88 0.89 0.15 3.99
C GLU A 88 -0.27 0.06 2.99
N MET A 89 -0.04 0.48 1.74
CA MET A 89 -1.06 0.50 0.68
C MET A 89 -1.58 -0.91 0.34
N ASN A 90 -0.80 -1.95 0.64
CA ASN A 90 -1.18 -3.33 0.40
C ASN A 90 -1.85 -3.96 1.63
N LEU A 91 -2.12 -3.18 2.68
CA LEU A 91 -2.76 -3.65 3.90
C LEU A 91 -4.19 -3.13 3.99
N ILE A 92 -5.06 -4.00 4.47
CA ILE A 92 -6.45 -3.69 4.79
C ILE A 92 -6.66 -4.00 6.26
N SER A 93 -7.21 -3.06 7.03
CA SER A 93 -7.52 -3.29 8.45
C SER A 93 -8.59 -4.37 8.59
N ALA A 94 -8.32 -5.39 9.42
CA ALA A 94 -9.31 -6.40 9.73
C ALA A 94 -10.28 -5.88 10.82
N HIS A 95 -11.55 -6.27 10.75
CA HIS A 95 -12.53 -5.86 11.75
C HIS A 95 -12.17 -6.42 13.15
N LYS A 96 -12.32 -5.59 14.19
CA LYS A 96 -12.07 -5.94 15.60
C LYS A 96 -13.00 -7.09 16.02
N GLY A 97 -12.50 -8.31 16.02
CA GLY A 97 -13.28 -9.51 16.33
C GLY A 97 -12.56 -10.82 15.98
N PHE A 98 -11.50 -10.76 15.17
CA PHE A 98 -10.71 -11.94 14.79
C PHE A 98 -9.59 -12.22 15.81
N TYR A 99 -9.94 -12.67 17.01
CA TYR A 99 -8.94 -12.99 18.04
C TYR A 99 -8.16 -14.27 17.70
N TRP A 100 -6.85 -14.15 17.47
CA TRP A 100 -5.97 -15.29 17.63
C TRP A 100 -5.78 -15.48 19.14
N LYS A 101 -6.40 -16.53 19.72
CA LYS A 101 -6.15 -16.90 21.12
C LYS A 101 -4.65 -17.18 21.27
N LYS A 102 -3.96 -16.35 22.06
CA LYS A 102 -2.65 -16.71 22.58
C LYS A 102 -2.80 -18.07 23.26
N LYS A 103 -2.07 -19.07 22.76
CA LYS A 103 -1.83 -20.32 23.49
C LYS A 103 -0.86 -20.04 24.62
#